data_AF-A0A961GWK3-F1
#
_entry.id   AF-A0A961GWK3-F1
#
_cell.length_a   1.000
_cell.length_b   1.000
_cell.length_c   1.000
_cell.angle_alpha   90.00
_cell.angle_beta   90.00
_cell.angle_gamma   90.00
#
_symmetry.space_group_name_H-M   'P 1'
#
loop_
_entity.id
_entity.type
_entity.pdbx_description
1 polymer ?
#
loop_
_entity_poly.entity_id
_entity_poly.type
_entity_poly.pdbx_seq_one_letter_code
_entity_poly.pdbx_strand_id
1 'polypeptide(L)'
;MLPAYGARRAEVGDSADECTYASFIILARGGRRHMDEFIGGGIRFILMNFTATFTAAGIIIALVLIAIRRAGRHESFVTLLNWFLLVGIGITYIYNGIMHTVFGELSAQLIGWEDNGFQAEVGYASLGMGLVGIFASLKRMPFSTKFAGLIVPTCFLWGAAATHIADIIETGNLASHNAGTVLYTDIFIPILGLALWILSYLTRAREVLPSEGFTPHSAIAGGRPADRNL
;
A
#
# COMPACT_ATOMS: atom_id res chain seq x y z
N MET A 1 -64.35 -56.77 40.03
CA MET A 1 -63.79 -55.96 41.11
C MET A 1 -62.67 -55.10 40.50
N LEU A 2 -62.95 -53.81 40.25
CA LEU A 2 -62.01 -52.67 40.02
C LEU A 2 -61.10 -52.68 38.75
N PRO A 3 -60.64 -51.51 38.22
CA PRO A 3 -61.35 -50.81 37.14
C PRO A 3 -60.47 -50.38 35.94
N ALA A 4 -61.12 -49.80 34.93
CA ALA A 4 -60.56 -49.23 33.70
C ALA A 4 -59.52 -48.11 33.93
N TYR A 5 -58.50 -48.04 33.07
CA TYR A 5 -57.61 -46.87 32.95
C TYR A 5 -57.53 -46.38 31.50
N GLY A 6 -57.83 -45.09 31.35
CA GLY A 6 -58.18 -44.42 30.10
C GLY A 6 -57.01 -44.11 29.16
N ALA A 7 -57.39 -43.98 27.89
CA ALA A 7 -56.61 -43.36 26.84
C ALA A 7 -56.26 -41.89 27.21
N ARG A 8 -55.01 -41.50 26.98
CA ARG A 8 -54.64 -40.09 26.79
C ARG A 8 -53.92 -39.96 25.46
N ARG A 9 -54.58 -39.30 24.51
CA ARG A 9 -53.93 -38.66 23.36
C ARG A 9 -52.84 -37.75 23.91
N ALA A 10 -51.60 -37.95 23.49
CA ALA A 10 -50.60 -36.89 23.56
C ALA A 10 -51.04 -35.84 22.54
N GLU A 11 -51.43 -34.67 23.07
CA GLU A 11 -51.79 -33.50 22.29
C GLU A 11 -50.58 -33.05 21.48
N VAL A 12 -50.85 -32.75 20.21
CA VAL A 12 -49.94 -32.10 19.27
C VAL A 12 -49.67 -30.70 19.83
N GLY A 13 -48.51 -30.54 20.49
CA GLY A 13 -48.00 -29.27 20.97
C GLY A 13 -47.39 -28.47 19.83
N ASP A 14 -48.19 -27.54 19.34
CA ASP A 14 -47.88 -26.25 18.70
C ASP A 14 -46.83 -26.18 17.57
N SER A 15 -47.34 -26.10 16.34
CA SER A 15 -46.62 -25.79 15.10
C SER A 15 -46.02 -24.37 15.03
N ALA A 16 -46.26 -23.51 16.02
CA ALA A 16 -45.79 -22.12 16.02
C ALA A 16 -44.30 -21.98 16.41
N ASP A 17 -43.79 -22.86 17.27
CA ASP A 17 -42.44 -22.73 17.85
C ASP A 17 -41.34 -23.18 16.86
N GLU A 18 -41.58 -24.26 16.10
CA GLU A 18 -40.66 -24.71 15.05
C GLU A 18 -40.57 -23.70 13.89
N CYS A 19 -41.69 -23.05 13.54
CA CYS A 19 -41.73 -22.06 12.47
C CYS A 19 -40.96 -20.78 12.85
N THR A 20 -41.01 -20.41 14.14
CA THR A 20 -40.27 -19.28 14.69
C THR A 20 -38.77 -19.57 14.77
N TYR A 21 -38.38 -20.75 15.25
CA TYR A 21 -36.97 -21.18 15.27
C TYR A 21 -36.37 -21.34 13.87
N ALA A 22 -37.11 -21.94 12.93
CA ALA A 22 -36.70 -22.05 11.53
C ALA A 22 -36.53 -20.66 10.89
N SER A 23 -37.44 -19.72 11.18
CA SER A 23 -37.36 -18.34 10.72
C SER A 23 -36.13 -17.60 11.29
N PHE A 24 -35.81 -17.77 12.58
CA PHE A 24 -34.60 -17.23 13.18
C PHE A 24 -33.31 -17.81 12.58
N ILE A 25 -33.27 -19.12 12.32
CA ILE A 25 -32.12 -19.77 11.69
C ILE A 25 -31.96 -19.33 10.22
N ILE A 26 -33.06 -19.18 9.47
CA ILE A 26 -33.06 -18.68 8.09
C ILE A 26 -32.62 -17.22 8.06
N LEU A 27 -33.10 -16.37 8.97
CA LEU A 27 -32.66 -14.97 9.09
C LEU A 27 -31.17 -14.88 9.47
N ALA A 28 -30.72 -15.67 10.44
CA ALA A 28 -29.32 -15.71 10.86
C ALA A 28 -28.39 -16.33 9.81
N ARG A 29 -28.89 -17.23 8.95
CA ARG A 29 -28.16 -17.77 7.78
C ARG A 29 -28.17 -16.78 6.61
N GLY A 30 -29.25 -16.01 6.43
CA GLY A 30 -29.33 -14.93 5.43
C GLY A 30 -28.40 -13.77 5.78
N GLY A 31 -28.40 -13.34 7.04
CA GLY A 31 -27.49 -12.32 7.56
C GLY A 31 -26.02 -12.73 7.48
N ARG A 32 -25.70 -14.00 7.77
CA ARG A 32 -24.34 -14.52 7.57
C ARG A 32 -23.93 -14.54 6.10
N ARG A 33 -24.78 -15.03 5.18
CA ARG A 33 -24.49 -15.00 3.74
C ARG A 33 -24.24 -13.59 3.20
N HIS A 34 -25.07 -12.62 3.58
CA HIS A 34 -24.87 -11.22 3.17
C HIS A 34 -23.57 -10.63 3.74
N MET A 35 -23.20 -10.98 4.98
CA MET A 35 -21.92 -10.58 5.58
C MET A 35 -20.74 -11.22 4.84
N ASP A 36 -20.84 -12.50 4.49
CA ASP A 36 -19.79 -13.23 3.75
C ASP A 36 -19.60 -12.65 2.34
N GLU A 37 -20.68 -12.31 1.65
CA GLU A 37 -20.66 -11.64 0.35
C GLU A 37 -20.04 -10.24 0.44
N PHE A 38 -20.38 -9.48 1.48
CA PHE A 38 -19.81 -8.15 1.71
C PHE A 38 -18.31 -8.22 2.01
N ILE A 39 -17.89 -9.10 2.93
CA ILE A 39 -16.48 -9.30 3.28
C ILE A 39 -15.70 -9.81 2.08
N GLY A 40 -16.22 -10.81 1.36
CA GLY A 40 -15.61 -11.35 0.16
C GLY A 40 -15.45 -10.30 -0.95
N GLY A 41 -16.47 -9.46 -1.15
CA GLY A 41 -16.43 -8.34 -2.08
C GLY A 41 -15.36 -7.31 -1.71
N GLY A 42 -15.24 -6.96 -0.42
CA GLY A 42 -14.23 -6.05 0.09
C GLY A 42 -12.80 -6.58 -0.10
N ILE A 43 -12.56 -7.84 0.27
CA ILE A 43 -11.25 -8.49 0.05
C ILE A 43 -10.90 -8.51 -1.42
N ARG A 44 -11.85 -8.90 -2.29
CA ARG A 44 -11.64 -8.92 -3.73
C ARG A 44 -11.28 -7.54 -4.27
N PHE A 45 -11.98 -6.50 -3.85
CA PHE A 45 -11.69 -5.13 -4.27
C PHE A 45 -10.27 -4.71 -3.90
N ILE A 46 -9.84 -4.99 -2.67
CA ILE A 46 -8.49 -4.68 -2.18
C ILE A 46 -7.43 -5.41 -3.01
N LEU A 47 -7.56 -6.73 -3.15
CA LEU A 47 -6.56 -7.55 -3.81
C LEU A 47 -6.48 -7.32 -5.33
N MET A 48 -7.61 -7.00 -5.98
CA MET A 48 -7.66 -6.65 -7.40
C MET A 48 -7.17 -5.22 -7.70
N ASN A 49 -7.03 -4.38 -6.67
CA ASN A 49 -6.52 -3.01 -6.78
C ASN A 49 -5.37 -2.79 -5.80
N PHE A 50 -4.55 -3.81 -5.58
CA PHE A 50 -3.59 -3.84 -4.48
C PHE A 50 -2.57 -2.69 -4.58
N THR A 51 -2.12 -2.31 -5.79
CA THR A 51 -1.19 -1.19 -5.99
C THR A 51 -1.74 0.11 -5.42
N ALA A 52 -3.01 0.43 -5.72
CA ALA A 52 -3.68 1.63 -5.24
C ALA A 52 -4.05 1.52 -3.75
N THR A 53 -4.65 0.39 -3.36
CA THR A 53 -5.19 0.23 -1.99
C THR A 53 -4.09 0.10 -0.94
N PHE A 54 -2.98 -0.58 -1.24
CA PHE A 54 -1.84 -0.68 -0.32
C PHE A 54 -1.11 0.65 -0.23
N THR A 55 -0.92 1.35 -1.35
CA THR A 55 -0.37 2.72 -1.34
C THR A 55 -1.23 3.65 -0.49
N ALA A 56 -2.55 3.63 -0.70
CA ALA A 56 -3.48 4.42 0.09
C ALA A 56 -3.40 4.06 1.59
N ALA A 57 -3.34 2.77 1.93
CA ALA A 57 -3.18 2.32 3.31
C ALA A 57 -1.89 2.86 3.94
N GLY A 58 -0.76 2.80 3.24
CA GLY A 58 0.52 3.38 3.70
C GLY A 58 0.42 4.88 3.98
N ILE A 59 -0.19 5.63 3.06
CA ILE A 59 -0.40 7.08 3.23
C ILE A 59 -1.33 7.37 4.41
N ILE A 60 -2.45 6.65 4.54
CA ILE A 60 -3.41 6.82 5.64
C ILE A 60 -2.72 6.56 6.99
N ILE A 61 -1.95 5.48 7.11
CA ILE A 61 -1.21 5.16 8.33
C ILE A 61 -0.22 6.29 8.67
N ALA A 62 0.52 6.80 7.69
CA ALA A 62 1.40 7.95 7.90
C ALA A 62 0.65 9.19 8.39
N LEU A 63 -0.46 9.54 7.75
CA LEU A 63 -1.27 10.70 8.12
C LEU A 63 -1.81 10.59 9.55
N VAL A 64 -2.30 9.40 9.94
CA VAL A 64 -2.75 9.13 11.31
C VAL A 64 -1.60 9.33 12.31
N LEU A 65 -0.41 8.79 12.01
CA LEU A 65 0.75 8.94 12.90
C LEU A 65 1.26 10.39 12.99
N ILE A 66 1.20 11.13 11.89
CA ILE A 66 1.54 12.57 11.86
C ILE A 66 0.58 13.35 12.75
N ALA A 67 -0.73 13.06 12.66
CA ALA A 67 -1.75 13.70 13.47
C ALA A 67 -1.57 13.40 14.97
N ILE A 68 -1.37 12.12 15.33
CA ILE A 68 -1.18 11.69 16.72
C ILE A 68 0.08 12.32 17.33
N ARG A 69 1.19 12.35 16.57
CA ARG A 69 2.47 12.87 17.07
C ARG A 69 2.63 14.38 16.94
N ARG A 70 1.68 15.04 16.26
CA ARG A 70 1.76 16.46 15.89
C ARG A 70 3.12 16.79 15.25
N ALA A 71 3.51 15.97 14.30
CA ALA A 71 4.84 16.01 13.71
C ALA A 71 5.12 17.36 13.02
N GLY A 72 6.36 17.85 13.16
CA GLY A 72 6.83 19.02 12.41
C GLY A 72 6.86 18.77 10.90
N ARG A 73 7.18 19.81 10.12
CA ARG A 73 7.13 19.73 8.66
C ARG A 73 8.06 18.65 8.09
N HIS A 74 9.32 18.60 8.52
CA HIS A 74 10.26 17.60 8.02
C HIS A 74 9.85 16.17 8.42
N GLU A 75 9.56 15.97 9.70
CA GLU A 75 9.12 14.68 10.25
C GLU A 75 7.85 14.15 9.56
N SER A 76 6.95 15.05 9.12
CA SER A 76 5.76 14.67 8.36
C SER A 76 6.10 14.06 7.00
N PHE A 77 6.96 14.70 6.21
CA PHE A 77 7.38 14.16 4.92
C PHE A 77 8.20 12.87 5.06
N VAL A 78 9.09 12.79 6.05
CA VAL A 78 9.84 11.56 6.34
C VAL A 78 8.90 10.42 6.75
N THR A 79 7.87 10.71 7.54
CA THR A 79 6.86 9.71 7.93
C THR A 79 6.07 9.23 6.71
N LEU A 80 5.60 10.14 5.85
CA LEU A 80 4.93 9.79 4.59
C LEU A 80 5.83 8.92 3.71
N LEU A 81 7.08 9.33 3.49
CA LEU A 81 8.05 8.60 2.67
C LEU A 81 8.31 7.19 3.22
N ASN A 82 8.49 7.04 4.53
CA ASN A 82 8.79 5.75 5.14
C ASN A 82 7.62 4.77 5.00
N TRP A 83 6.38 5.21 5.26
CA TRP A 83 5.22 4.33 5.11
C TRP A 83 4.85 4.07 3.66
N PHE A 84 5.09 5.02 2.76
CA PHE A 84 5.01 4.79 1.32
C PHE A 84 6.02 3.71 0.89
N LEU A 85 7.29 3.82 1.30
CA LEU A 85 8.32 2.81 1.01
C LEU A 85 7.99 1.44 1.62
N LEU A 86 7.45 1.40 2.84
CA LEU A 86 7.12 0.15 3.51
C LEU A 86 5.93 -0.55 2.86
N VAL A 87 4.81 0.17 2.72
CA VAL A 87 3.54 -0.43 2.32
C VAL A 87 3.35 -0.31 0.82
N GLY A 88 3.46 0.91 0.29
CA GLY A 88 3.23 1.22 -1.13
C GLY A 88 4.26 0.61 -2.08
N ILE A 89 5.51 0.46 -1.64
CA ILE A 89 6.55 -0.26 -2.38
C ILE A 89 6.79 -1.65 -1.75
N GLY A 90 7.29 -1.72 -0.52
CA GLY A 90 7.75 -2.95 0.09
C GLY A 90 6.73 -4.09 0.05
N ILE A 91 5.62 -3.94 0.76
CA ILE A 91 4.56 -4.95 0.84
C ILE A 91 3.89 -5.15 -0.52
N THR A 92 3.59 -4.08 -1.25
CA THR A 92 3.00 -4.13 -2.60
C THR A 92 3.81 -5.03 -3.55
N TYR A 93 5.13 -4.86 -3.60
CA TYR A 93 5.98 -5.62 -4.51
C TYR A 93 6.29 -7.04 -4.03
N ILE A 94 6.24 -7.30 -2.72
CA ILE A 94 6.23 -8.69 -2.22
C ILE A 94 4.94 -9.39 -2.68
N TYR A 95 3.79 -8.73 -2.53
CA TYR A 95 2.52 -9.27 -3.03
C TYR A 95 2.55 -9.46 -4.55
N ASN A 96 3.01 -8.46 -5.31
CA ASN A 96 3.18 -8.55 -6.76
C ASN A 96 4.09 -9.73 -7.14
N GLY A 97 5.20 -9.90 -6.42
CA GLY A 97 6.11 -11.01 -6.60
C GLY A 97 5.45 -12.36 -6.42
N ILE A 98 4.63 -12.52 -5.37
CA ILE A 98 3.84 -13.74 -5.14
C ILE A 98 2.85 -13.96 -6.28
N MET A 99 2.12 -12.92 -6.69
CA MET A 99 1.14 -13.02 -7.78
C MET A 99 1.79 -13.48 -9.08
N HIS A 100 2.93 -12.89 -9.45
CA HIS A 100 3.60 -13.20 -10.71
C HIS A 100 4.42 -14.50 -10.69
N THR A 101 4.80 -15.02 -9.50
CA THR A 101 5.50 -16.30 -9.38
C THR A 101 4.56 -17.48 -9.13
N VAL A 102 3.78 -17.43 -8.04
CA VAL A 102 2.91 -18.53 -7.61
C VAL A 102 1.62 -18.57 -8.42
N PHE A 103 1.12 -17.40 -8.83
CA PHE A 103 -0.14 -17.23 -9.56
C PHE A 103 0.09 -16.63 -10.96
N GLY A 104 1.23 -16.96 -11.58
CA GLY A 104 1.66 -16.37 -12.87
C GLY A 104 0.60 -16.48 -13.96
N GLU A 105 -0.04 -17.65 -14.09
CA GLU A 105 -1.13 -17.88 -15.03
C GLU A 105 -2.31 -16.92 -14.79
N LEU A 106 -2.72 -16.73 -13.54
CA LEU A 106 -3.79 -15.79 -13.18
C LEU A 106 -3.38 -14.35 -13.50
N SER A 107 -2.14 -13.95 -13.18
CA SER A 107 -1.63 -12.62 -13.52
C SER A 107 -1.65 -12.37 -15.03
N ALA A 108 -1.16 -13.33 -15.82
CA ALA A 108 -1.16 -13.24 -17.28
C ALA A 108 -2.59 -13.09 -17.82
N GLN A 109 -3.55 -13.90 -17.34
CA GLN A 109 -4.96 -13.81 -17.71
C GLN A 109 -5.59 -12.46 -17.36
N LEU A 110 -5.30 -11.90 -16.18
CA LEU A 110 -5.84 -10.61 -15.75
C LEU A 110 -5.31 -9.43 -16.59
N ILE A 111 -4.08 -9.56 -17.08
CA ILE A 111 -3.42 -8.61 -18.00
C ILE A 111 -3.86 -8.87 -19.46
N GLY A 112 -4.35 -10.06 -19.78
CA GLY A 112 -4.71 -10.45 -21.15
C GLY A 112 -3.49 -10.88 -21.98
N TRP A 113 -2.43 -11.36 -21.33
CA TRP A 113 -1.22 -11.87 -21.98
C TRP A 113 -1.11 -13.39 -21.84
N GLU A 114 -0.29 -14.01 -22.68
CA GLU A 114 0.08 -15.41 -22.55
C GLU A 114 1.04 -15.63 -21.38
N ASP A 115 0.89 -16.75 -20.66
CA ASP A 115 1.87 -17.17 -19.66
C ASP A 115 2.98 -18.00 -20.32
N ASN A 116 4.04 -17.32 -20.74
CA ASN A 116 5.21 -17.91 -21.42
C ASN A 116 6.47 -17.94 -20.53
N GLY A 117 6.30 -17.79 -19.21
CA GLY A 117 7.40 -17.72 -18.24
C GLY A 117 7.87 -16.30 -17.90
N PHE A 118 7.48 -15.29 -18.68
CA PHE A 118 7.79 -13.88 -18.38
C PHE A 118 7.25 -13.42 -17.02
N GLN A 119 6.11 -13.96 -16.59
CA GLN A 119 5.53 -13.66 -15.28
C GLN A 119 6.50 -14.00 -14.15
N ALA A 120 7.22 -15.13 -14.23
CA ALA A 120 8.19 -15.50 -13.19
C ALA A 120 9.32 -14.46 -13.07
N GLU A 121 9.83 -13.95 -14.19
CA GLU A 121 10.87 -12.90 -14.20
C GLU A 121 10.39 -11.61 -13.54
N VAL A 122 9.18 -11.16 -13.90
CA VAL A 122 8.50 -10.02 -13.26
C VAL A 122 8.34 -10.27 -11.76
N GLY A 123 7.98 -11.49 -11.38
CA GLY A 123 7.81 -11.92 -10.01
C GLY A 123 9.09 -11.82 -9.19
N TYR A 124 10.21 -12.35 -9.70
CA TYR A 124 11.50 -12.27 -9.00
C TYR A 124 12.05 -10.84 -8.92
N ALA A 125 11.90 -10.05 -10.00
CA ALA A 125 12.23 -8.63 -9.96
C ALA A 125 11.42 -7.91 -8.88
N SER A 126 10.11 -8.22 -8.78
CA SER A 126 9.21 -7.66 -7.78
C SER A 126 9.61 -8.02 -6.36
N LEU A 127 9.96 -9.28 -6.09
CA LEU A 127 10.44 -9.68 -4.77
C LEU A 127 11.69 -8.88 -4.36
N GLY A 128 12.63 -8.69 -5.28
CA GLY A 128 13.82 -7.86 -5.04
C GLY A 128 13.47 -6.40 -4.71
N MET A 129 12.60 -5.77 -5.52
CA MET A 129 12.13 -4.40 -5.28
C MET A 129 11.39 -4.26 -3.94
N GLY A 130 10.55 -5.24 -3.59
CA GLY A 130 9.84 -5.28 -2.32
C GLY A 130 10.79 -5.32 -1.12
N LEU A 131 11.81 -6.19 -1.16
CA LEU A 131 12.82 -6.26 -0.11
C LEU A 131 13.57 -4.93 0.06
N VAL A 132 14.01 -4.31 -1.05
CA VAL A 132 14.68 -3.01 -0.99
C VAL A 132 13.77 -1.93 -0.42
N GLY A 133 12.48 -1.90 -0.81
CA GLY A 133 11.48 -0.98 -0.26
C GLY A 133 11.32 -1.11 1.25
N ILE A 134 11.22 -2.36 1.75
CA ILE A 134 11.14 -2.64 3.19
C ILE A 134 12.40 -2.12 3.91
N PHE A 135 13.60 -2.46 3.44
CA PHE A 135 14.83 -2.00 4.08
C PHE A 135 14.97 -0.48 4.03
N ALA A 136 14.68 0.14 2.88
CA ALA A 136 14.73 1.58 2.70
C ALA A 136 13.75 2.34 3.61
N SER A 137 12.62 1.74 3.96
CA SER A 137 11.60 2.35 4.83
C SER A 137 12.08 2.58 6.27
N LEU A 138 13.11 1.86 6.73
CA LEU A 138 13.57 1.93 8.11
C LEU A 138 13.99 3.36 8.48
N LYS A 139 13.59 3.80 9.68
CA LYS A 139 13.73 5.20 10.13
C LYS A 139 15.17 5.73 10.04
N ARG A 140 16.16 4.88 10.29
CA ARG A 140 17.59 5.25 10.34
C ARG A 140 18.30 5.16 8.99
N MET A 141 17.62 4.75 7.92
CA MET A 141 18.27 4.65 6.62
C MET A 141 18.56 6.02 6.01
N PRO A 142 19.73 6.20 5.37
CA PRO A 142 20.07 7.45 4.74
C PRO A 142 19.16 7.73 3.53
N PHE A 143 19.03 9.01 3.17
CA PHE A 143 18.21 9.44 2.04
C PHE A 143 18.65 8.82 0.71
N SER A 144 19.93 8.48 0.55
CA SER A 144 20.43 7.74 -0.62
C SER A 144 19.86 6.33 -0.70
N THR A 145 19.76 5.60 0.41
CA THR A 145 19.10 4.29 0.46
C THR A 145 17.60 4.41 0.19
N LYS A 146 16.95 5.46 0.73
CA LYS A 146 15.54 5.75 0.42
C LYS A 146 15.32 6.02 -1.07
N PHE A 147 16.25 6.75 -1.70
CA PHE A 147 16.23 6.99 -3.15
C PHE A 147 16.43 5.70 -3.95
N ALA A 148 17.39 4.85 -3.54
CA ALA A 148 17.62 3.56 -4.18
C ALA A 148 16.37 2.66 -4.14
N GLY A 149 15.64 2.67 -3.02
CA GLY A 149 14.34 1.98 -2.89
C GLY A 149 13.20 2.56 -3.73
N LEU A 150 13.39 3.71 -4.38
CA LEU A 150 12.44 4.31 -5.31
C LEU A 150 12.86 4.17 -6.76
N ILE A 151 14.14 4.38 -7.07
CA ILE A 151 14.56 4.50 -8.48
C ILE A 151 14.39 3.20 -9.25
N VAL A 152 14.63 2.06 -8.62
CA VAL A 152 14.45 0.74 -9.24
C VAL A 152 12.97 0.49 -9.58
N PRO A 153 12.01 0.55 -8.62
CA PRO A 153 10.60 0.40 -8.96
C PRO A 153 10.08 1.50 -9.89
N THR A 154 10.59 2.73 -9.83
CA THR A 154 10.24 3.79 -10.80
C THR A 154 10.56 3.39 -12.22
N CYS A 155 11.79 2.93 -12.50
CA CYS A 155 12.18 2.50 -13.84
C CYS A 155 11.33 1.31 -14.31
N PHE A 156 11.07 0.36 -13.40
CA PHE A 156 10.22 -0.79 -13.71
C PHE A 156 8.79 -0.36 -14.07
N LEU A 157 8.15 0.47 -13.24
CA LEU A 157 6.76 0.89 -13.43
C LEU A 157 6.59 1.72 -14.70
N TRP A 158 7.46 2.69 -14.96
CA TRP A 158 7.36 3.46 -16.20
C TRP A 158 7.64 2.60 -17.44
N GLY A 159 8.51 1.60 -17.33
CA GLY A 159 8.68 0.58 -18.36
C GLY A 159 7.39 -0.22 -18.59
N ALA A 160 6.78 -0.72 -17.51
CA ALA A 160 5.52 -1.47 -17.56
C ALA A 160 4.38 -0.63 -18.16
N ALA A 161 4.20 0.62 -17.70
CA ALA A 161 3.22 1.55 -18.27
C ALA A 161 3.42 1.73 -19.78
N ALA A 162 4.67 1.89 -20.24
CA ALA A 162 4.95 2.01 -21.67
C ALA A 162 4.56 0.73 -22.43
N THR A 163 4.83 -0.45 -21.88
CA THR A 163 4.42 -1.73 -22.47
C THR A 163 2.90 -1.88 -22.51
N HIS A 164 2.19 -1.54 -21.43
CA HIS A 164 0.73 -1.54 -21.38
C HIS A 164 0.12 -0.59 -22.43
N ILE A 165 0.64 0.63 -22.52
CA ILE A 165 0.17 1.63 -23.51
C ILE A 165 0.42 1.14 -24.93
N ALA A 166 1.60 0.58 -25.22
CA ALA A 166 1.92 0.01 -26.53
C ALA A 166 0.95 -1.11 -26.89
N ASP A 167 0.73 -2.06 -25.99
CA ASP A 167 -0.22 -3.17 -26.20
C ASP A 167 -1.65 -2.66 -26.45
N ILE A 168 -2.12 -1.68 -25.67
CA ILE A 168 -3.44 -1.05 -25.90
C ILE A 168 -3.53 -0.44 -27.31
N ILE A 169 -2.48 0.24 -27.77
CA ILE A 169 -2.46 0.88 -29.09
C ILE A 169 -2.43 -0.17 -30.21
N GLU A 170 -1.65 -1.24 -30.05
CA GLU A 170 -1.41 -2.25 -31.08
C GLU A 170 -2.54 -3.27 -31.19
N THR A 171 -3.08 -3.73 -30.05
CA THR A 171 -4.01 -4.86 -29.98
C THR A 171 -5.40 -4.47 -29.49
N GLY A 172 -5.56 -3.28 -28.90
CA GLY A 172 -6.80 -2.88 -28.24
C GLY A 172 -7.08 -3.67 -26.96
N ASN A 173 -6.07 -4.27 -26.33
CA ASN A 173 -6.22 -5.04 -25.10
C ASN A 173 -6.61 -4.15 -23.91
N LEU A 174 -7.91 -4.07 -23.63
CA LEU A 174 -8.46 -3.33 -22.49
C LEU A 174 -8.72 -4.21 -21.26
N ALA A 175 -7.97 -5.31 -21.10
CA ALA A 175 -8.07 -6.14 -19.91
C ALA A 175 -7.84 -5.31 -18.63
N SER A 176 -8.51 -5.70 -17.55
CA SER A 176 -8.59 -4.88 -16.33
C SER A 176 -7.23 -4.53 -15.70
N HIS A 177 -6.24 -5.41 -15.80
CA HIS A 177 -4.90 -5.15 -15.27
C HIS A 177 -3.92 -4.63 -16.34
N ASN A 178 -4.36 -4.49 -17.60
CA ASN A 178 -3.61 -3.83 -18.67
C ASN A 178 -3.97 -2.34 -18.80
N ALA A 179 -5.28 -2.03 -18.79
CA ALA A 179 -5.80 -0.68 -18.99
C ALA A 179 -6.47 -0.07 -17.74
N GLY A 180 -6.57 -0.83 -16.65
CA GLY A 180 -7.20 -0.37 -15.41
C GLY A 180 -6.20 0.18 -14.40
N THR A 181 -6.47 -0.08 -13.11
CA THR A 181 -5.77 0.53 -11.97
C THR A 181 -4.25 0.40 -12.05
N VAL A 182 -3.74 -0.75 -12.51
CA VAL A 182 -2.30 -1.03 -12.62
C VAL A 182 -1.61 0.03 -13.48
N LEU A 183 -2.07 0.25 -14.72
CA LEU A 183 -1.50 1.26 -15.62
C LEU A 183 -1.46 2.66 -15.01
N TYR A 184 -2.54 3.08 -14.35
CA TYR A 184 -2.55 4.39 -13.68
C TYR A 184 -1.54 4.44 -12.54
N THR A 185 -1.47 3.38 -11.73
CA THR A 185 -0.52 3.31 -10.62
C THR A 185 0.93 3.24 -11.09
N ASP A 186 1.20 2.62 -12.23
CA ASP A 186 2.53 2.58 -12.84
C ASP A 186 3.05 3.98 -13.17
N ILE A 187 2.15 4.92 -13.46
CA ILE A 187 2.48 6.31 -13.72
C ILE A 187 2.58 7.11 -12.42
N PHE A 188 1.56 7.02 -11.56
CA PHE A 188 1.41 7.93 -10.41
C PHE A 188 2.20 7.53 -9.16
N ILE A 189 2.43 6.24 -8.90
CA ILE A 189 3.23 5.79 -7.75
C ILE A 189 4.67 6.32 -7.83
N PRO A 190 5.38 6.23 -8.98
CA PRO A 190 6.70 6.83 -9.12
C PRO A 190 6.72 8.33 -8.87
N ILE A 191 5.75 9.06 -9.41
CA ILE A 191 5.63 10.51 -9.23
C ILE A 191 5.46 10.85 -7.74
N LEU A 192 4.53 10.16 -7.06
CA LEU A 192 4.30 10.34 -5.63
C LEU A 192 5.56 10.03 -4.81
N GLY A 193 6.21 8.89 -5.07
CA GLY A 193 7.42 8.47 -4.36
C GLY A 193 8.57 9.46 -4.50
N LEU A 194 8.86 9.90 -5.73
CA LEU A 194 9.88 10.89 -6.01
C LEU A 194 9.55 12.25 -5.38
N ALA A 195 8.28 12.69 -5.44
CA ALA A 195 7.84 13.93 -4.80
C ALA A 195 8.03 13.87 -3.27
N LEU A 196 7.62 12.78 -2.63
CA LEU A 196 7.82 12.57 -1.19
C LEU A 196 9.30 12.57 -0.82
N TRP A 197 10.16 11.94 -1.63
CA TRP A 197 11.60 11.95 -1.41
C TRP A 197 12.20 13.35 -1.53
N ILE A 198 11.87 14.09 -2.60
CA ILE A 198 12.33 15.48 -2.81
C ILE A 198 11.89 16.36 -1.65
N LEU A 199 10.62 16.32 -1.27
CA LEU A 199 10.07 17.15 -0.18
C LEU A 199 10.71 16.81 1.17
N SER A 200 10.94 15.52 1.44
CA SER A 200 11.67 15.08 2.64
C SER A 200 13.12 15.59 2.64
N TYR A 201 13.79 15.56 1.49
CA TYR A 201 15.17 16.03 1.33
C TYR A 201 15.28 17.56 1.50
N LEU A 202 14.39 18.33 0.86
CA LEU A 202 14.40 19.79 0.91
C LEU A 202 14.05 20.35 2.30
N THR A 203 13.18 19.66 3.04
CA THR A 203 12.81 20.08 4.41
C THR A 203 13.90 19.80 5.43
N ARG A 204 14.72 18.76 5.21
CA ARG A 204 15.91 18.47 6.03
C ARG A 204 16.88 19.66 6.05
N ALA A 205 17.16 20.25 4.89
CA ALA A 205 18.11 21.34 4.76
C ALA A 205 17.65 22.63 5.47
N ARG A 206 16.34 22.83 5.61
CA ARG A 206 15.75 24.01 6.26
C ARG A 206 15.76 23.94 7.79
N GLU A 207 15.73 22.74 8.38
CA GLU A 207 15.81 22.58 9.84
C GLU A 207 17.26 22.58 10.35
N VAL A 208 18.24 22.25 9.49
CA VAL A 208 19.67 22.23 9.85
C VAL A 208 20.31 23.63 9.81
N LEU A 209 19.74 24.58 9.06
CA LEU A 209 20.18 25.98 9.08
C LEU A 209 19.30 26.77 10.05
N PRO A 210 19.84 27.28 11.18
CA PRO A 210 19.11 28.22 12.01
C PRO A 210 18.67 29.41 11.14
N SER A 211 17.44 29.88 11.33
CA SER A 211 17.00 31.17 10.81
C SER A 211 17.66 32.32 11.59
N GLU A 212 18.99 32.38 11.56
CA GLU A 212 19.76 33.48 12.11
C GLU A 212 20.01 34.46 10.96
N GLY A 213 19.45 35.66 11.12
CA GLY A 213 19.61 36.75 10.17
C GLY A 213 21.09 37.06 9.95
N PHE A 214 21.52 36.97 8.70
CA PHE A 214 22.80 37.55 8.29
C PHE A 214 22.69 39.08 8.40
N THR A 215 23.15 39.65 9.52
CA THR A 215 23.47 41.07 9.62
C THR A 215 24.97 41.25 9.33
N PRO A 216 25.37 41.79 8.18
CA PRO A 216 26.75 42.18 7.97
C PRO A 216 26.99 43.51 8.68
N HIS A 217 27.39 43.46 9.95
CA HIS A 217 27.92 44.65 10.64
C HIS A 217 29.44 44.63 10.66
N SER A 218 29.99 45.37 9.68
CA SER A 218 31.04 46.39 9.83
C SER A 218 32.16 46.17 10.86
N ALA A 219 33.37 46.08 10.33
CA ALA A 219 34.57 46.81 10.74
C ALA A 219 34.94 46.86 12.24
N ILE A 220 36.04 46.19 12.59
CA ILE A 220 37.02 46.78 13.52
C ILE A 220 38.37 46.84 12.79
N ALA A 221 38.71 48.08 12.44
CA ALA A 221 40.07 48.48 12.15
C ALA A 221 40.84 48.64 13.48
N GLY A 222 42.15 48.34 13.46
CA GLY A 222 43.12 48.97 14.35
C GLY A 222 43.86 48.06 15.34
N GLY A 223 45.09 47.69 14.99
CA GLY A 223 46.09 47.13 15.92
C GLY A 223 47.34 46.66 15.19
N ARG A 224 48.41 47.47 15.19
CA ARG A 224 49.69 47.27 14.49
C ARG A 224 50.59 46.17 15.12
N PRO A 225 51.66 45.73 14.42
CA PRO A 225 52.42 44.52 14.74
C PRO A 225 53.48 44.73 15.82
N ALA A 226 53.87 43.65 16.49
CA ALA A 226 55.10 43.57 17.28
C ALA A 226 55.77 42.20 17.08
N ASP A 227 57.01 42.24 16.61
CA ASP A 227 57.98 41.14 16.59
C ASP A 227 58.15 40.46 17.95
N ARG A 228 58.46 39.16 17.95
CA ARG A 228 59.65 38.56 18.60
C ARG A 228 59.64 37.03 18.52
N ASN A 229 60.67 36.50 17.84
CA ASN A 229 61.47 35.31 18.16
C ASN A 229 60.79 34.12 18.86
N LEU A 230 60.62 33.02 18.12
CA LEU A 230 61.39 31.76 18.25
C LEU A 230 61.24 30.94 16.95
#